data_AF-A0A661B0A2-F1
#
_entry.id   AF-A0A661B0A2-F1
#
_cell.length_a   1.000
_cell.length_b   1.000
_cell.length_c   1.000
_cell.angle_alpha   90.00
_cell.angle_beta   90.00
_cell.angle_gamma   90.00
#
_symmetry.space_group_name_H-M   'P 1'
#
loop_
_entity.id
_entity.type
_entity.pdbx_description
1 polymer ?
#
loop_
_entity_poly.entity_id
_entity_poly.type
_entity_poly.pdbx_seq_one_letter_code
_entity_poly.pdbx_strand_id
1 'polypeptide(L)'
;MGKKVVVVESPSKSRTLSKYLGSDFKVVASMGHIIDLPQKELAVDVDNGFRPKFVVIPGKSKVIKLLKDALKNADQVFLASDPDREGEAIAYHIARHFHILKSAKRVLFNEITKTAVLDG
;
A
#
# COMPACT_ATOMS: atom_id res chain seq x y z
N MET A 1 16.17 14.98 -7.13
CA MET A 1 15.15 14.69 -6.10
C MET A 1 14.16 13.71 -6.68
N GLY A 2 13.94 12.61 -5.98
CA GLY A 2 12.89 11.64 -6.29
C GLY A 2 11.51 12.23 -6.02
N LYS A 3 10.47 11.70 -6.69
CA LYS A 3 9.10 12.11 -6.37
C LYS A 3 8.65 11.46 -5.06
N LYS A 4 7.77 12.12 -4.32
CA LYS A 4 7.06 11.50 -3.19
C LYS A 4 6.11 10.45 -3.75
N VAL A 5 6.04 9.26 -3.17
CA VAL A 5 5.17 8.17 -3.64
C VAL A 5 4.01 7.98 -2.68
N VAL A 6 2.79 7.95 -3.20
CA VAL A 6 1.57 7.64 -2.45
C VAL A 6 1.02 6.32 -2.95
N VAL A 7 0.91 5.34 -2.06
CA VAL A 7 0.33 4.03 -2.37
C VAL A 7 -1.09 3.98 -1.82
N VAL A 8 -2.05 3.67 -2.68
CA VAL A 8 -3.48 3.51 -2.35
C VAL A 8 -3.95 2.12 -2.76
N GLU A 9 -5.09 1.67 -2.29
CA GLU A 9 -5.60 0.34 -2.66
C GLU A 9 -6.22 0.31 -4.07
N SER A 10 -6.93 1.37 -4.49
CA SER A 10 -7.80 1.34 -5.67
C SER A 10 -7.38 2.31 -6.78
N PRO A 11 -7.57 1.94 -8.06
CA PRO A 11 -7.22 2.80 -9.18
C PRO A 11 -8.07 4.08 -9.26
N SER A 12 -9.32 4.07 -8.76
CA SER A 12 -10.16 5.26 -8.68
C SER A 12 -9.56 6.31 -7.74
N LYS A 13 -9.17 5.91 -6.53
CA LYS A 13 -8.47 6.80 -5.57
C LYS A 13 -7.17 7.32 -6.14
N SER A 14 -6.39 6.47 -6.80
CA SER A 14 -5.13 6.89 -7.42
C SER A 14 -5.35 8.01 -8.44
N ARG A 15 -6.38 7.90 -9.30
CA ARG A 15 -6.72 8.94 -10.28
C ARG A 15 -7.15 10.24 -9.61
N THR A 16 -7.99 10.17 -8.58
CA THR A 16 -8.48 11.37 -7.87
C THR A 16 -7.35 12.08 -7.13
N LEU A 17 -6.56 11.36 -6.33
CA LEU A 17 -5.44 11.93 -5.58
C LEU A 17 -4.34 12.50 -6.50
N SER A 18 -4.08 11.87 -7.64
CA SER A 18 -3.13 12.40 -8.62
C SER A 18 -3.53 13.79 -9.13
N LYS A 19 -4.85 14.05 -9.29
CA LYS A 19 -5.35 15.37 -9.71
C LYS A 19 -5.15 16.43 -8.62
N TYR A 20 -5.20 16.05 -7.35
CA TYR A 20 -5.11 16.98 -6.23
C TYR A 20 -3.66 17.28 -5.83
N LEU A 21 -2.80 16.26 -5.79
CA LEU A 21 -1.42 16.37 -5.31
C LEU A 21 -0.44 16.91 -6.36
N GLY A 22 -0.80 16.86 -7.65
CA GLY A 22 0.03 17.40 -8.73
C GLY A 22 1.31 16.61 -9.01
N SER A 23 2.26 17.25 -9.70
CA SER A 23 3.43 16.60 -10.29
C SER A 23 4.51 16.14 -9.30
N ASP A 24 4.48 16.66 -8.07
CA ASP A 24 5.46 16.36 -7.03
C ASP A 24 5.25 14.97 -6.42
N PHE A 25 4.05 14.42 -6.61
CA PHE A 25 3.65 13.12 -6.12
C PHE A 25 3.46 12.13 -7.28
N LYS A 26 3.84 10.89 -7.03
CA LYS A 26 3.50 9.73 -7.86
C LYS A 26 2.53 8.87 -7.08
N VAL A 27 1.27 8.83 -7.50
CA VAL A 27 0.25 7.98 -6.87
C VAL A 27 0.16 6.65 -7.60
N VAL A 28 0.25 5.54 -6.87
CA VAL A 28 0.18 4.17 -7.39
C VAL A 28 -0.86 3.37 -6.63
N ALA A 29 -1.60 2.51 -7.34
CA ALA A 29 -2.59 1.63 -6.72
C ALA A 29 -2.05 0.20 -6.57
N SER A 30 -2.25 -0.42 -5.40
CA SER A 30 -1.92 -1.83 -5.14
C SER A 30 -2.96 -2.80 -5.71
N MET A 31 -4.09 -2.29 -6.21
CA MET A 31 -5.22 -3.07 -6.70
C MET A 31 -5.79 -4.00 -5.61
N GLY A 32 -5.91 -3.50 -4.38
CA GLY A 32 -6.28 -4.25 -3.18
C GLY A 32 -5.08 -4.98 -2.55
N HIS A 33 -5.34 -6.14 -1.94
CA HIS A 33 -4.29 -6.97 -1.34
C HIS A 33 -3.31 -7.48 -2.40
N ILE A 34 -2.03 -7.56 -1.99
CA ILE A 34 -0.95 -8.18 -2.78
C ILE A 34 -0.37 -9.42 -2.09
N ILE A 35 -0.71 -9.60 -0.82
CA ILE A 35 -0.26 -10.68 0.06
C ILE A 35 -1.48 -11.27 0.73
N ASP A 36 -1.51 -12.59 0.86
CA ASP A 36 -2.57 -13.33 1.53
C ASP A 36 -2.00 -14.63 2.11
N LEU A 37 -2.84 -15.39 2.81
CA LEU A 37 -2.55 -16.77 3.18
C LEU A 37 -2.53 -17.68 1.93
N PRO A 38 -1.66 -18.69 1.87
CA PRO A 38 -1.68 -19.68 0.80
C PRO A 38 -3.00 -20.45 0.79
N GLN A 39 -3.62 -20.56 -0.39
CA GLN A 39 -4.98 -21.13 -0.54
C GLN A 39 -5.07 -22.65 -0.35
N LYS A 40 -3.95 -23.38 -0.48
CA LYS A 40 -3.93 -24.85 -0.59
C LYS A 40 -3.37 -25.56 0.65
N GLU A 41 -3.08 -24.83 1.73
CA GLU A 41 -2.51 -25.41 2.95
C GLU A 41 -3.03 -24.68 4.19
N LEU A 42 -2.94 -25.32 5.36
CA LEU A 42 -3.20 -24.65 6.63
C LEU A 42 -2.06 -23.65 6.89
N ALA A 43 -2.34 -22.39 6.63
CA ALA A 43 -1.37 -21.30 6.65
C ALA A 43 -1.05 -20.76 8.05
N VAL A 44 -1.64 -21.33 9.10
CA VAL A 44 -1.52 -20.82 10.47
C VAL A 44 -0.92 -21.92 11.33
N ASP A 45 0.23 -21.63 11.92
CA ASP A 45 0.88 -22.49 12.89
C ASP A 45 0.18 -22.35 14.24
N VAL A 46 -0.78 -23.24 14.50
CA VAL A 46 -1.63 -23.23 15.71
C VAL A 46 -0.85 -23.59 16.97
N ASP A 47 0.24 -24.35 16.84
CA ASP A 47 1.05 -24.81 17.96
C ASP A 47 2.06 -23.72 18.39
N ASN A 48 2.50 -22.86 17.47
CA ASN A 48 3.47 -21.80 17.75
C ASN A 48 2.85 -20.40 17.82
N GLY A 49 1.70 -20.27 18.46
CA GLY A 49 1.07 -18.98 18.75
C GLY A 49 0.36 -18.35 17.55
N PHE A 50 -0.28 -19.17 16.72
CA PHE A 50 -1.08 -18.75 15.56
C PHE A 50 -0.30 -17.93 14.54
N ARG A 51 0.96 -18.28 14.29
CA ARG A 51 1.80 -17.54 13.33
C ARG A 51 1.30 -17.77 11.91
N PRO A 52 0.88 -16.72 11.19
CA PRO A 52 0.43 -16.86 9.80
C PRO A 52 1.63 -16.90 8.83
N LYS A 53 1.53 -17.78 7.85
CA LYS A 53 2.37 -17.79 6.64
C LYS A 53 1.69 -16.95 5.57
N PHE A 54 2.36 -15.88 5.19
CA PHE A 54 1.90 -14.97 4.15
C PHE A 54 2.69 -15.20 2.85
N VAL A 55 1.98 -15.20 1.72
CA VAL A 55 2.54 -15.35 0.38
C VAL A 55 2.04 -14.24 -0.53
N VAL A 56 2.80 -13.95 -1.59
CA VAL A 56 2.31 -13.09 -2.67
C VAL A 56 1.16 -13.76 -3.39
N ILE A 57 0.06 -13.03 -3.59
CA ILE A 57 -1.10 -13.54 -4.32
C ILE A 57 -0.71 -13.83 -5.78
N PRO A 58 -0.98 -15.04 -6.32
CA PRO A 58 -0.72 -15.37 -7.72
C PRO A 58 -1.34 -14.34 -8.68
N GLY A 59 -0.61 -13.95 -9.73
CA GLY A 59 -1.05 -12.94 -10.70
C GLY A 59 -0.76 -11.48 -10.32
N LYS A 60 -0.33 -11.19 -9.08
CA LYS A 60 0.03 -9.81 -8.65
C LYS A 60 1.45 -9.39 -9.01
N SER A 61 2.22 -10.21 -9.73
CA SER A 61 3.63 -9.93 -10.06
C SER A 61 3.84 -8.60 -10.78
N LYS A 62 2.92 -8.22 -11.68
CA LYS A 62 2.96 -6.91 -12.38
C LYS A 62 2.80 -5.74 -11.41
N VAL A 63 1.89 -5.86 -10.45
CA VAL A 63 1.65 -4.82 -9.43
C VAL A 63 2.86 -4.70 -8.50
N ILE A 64 3.42 -5.82 -8.07
CA ILE A 64 4.63 -5.82 -7.23
C ILE A 64 5.80 -5.14 -7.95
N LYS A 65 5.99 -5.43 -9.23
CA LYS A 65 7.01 -4.75 -10.04
C LYS A 65 6.75 -3.24 -10.11
N LEU A 66 5.52 -2.83 -10.39
CA LEU A 66 5.13 -1.42 -10.42
C LEU A 66 5.42 -0.70 -9.09
N LEU A 67 5.05 -1.32 -7.97
CA LEU A 67 5.32 -0.79 -6.63
C LEU A 67 6.82 -0.72 -6.38
N LYS A 68 7.57 -1.80 -6.64
CA LYS A 68 9.03 -1.84 -6.47
C LYS A 68 9.71 -0.71 -7.24
N ASP A 69 9.34 -0.54 -8.51
CA ASP A 69 9.91 0.49 -9.39
C ASP A 69 9.55 1.91 -8.92
N ALA A 70 8.34 2.11 -8.38
CA ALA A 70 7.95 3.40 -7.79
C ALA A 70 8.73 3.70 -6.50
N LEU A 71 8.88 2.71 -5.62
CA LEU A 71 9.49 2.88 -4.30
C LEU A 71 11.01 3.02 -4.35
N LYS A 72 11.68 2.42 -5.35
CA LYS A 72 13.15 2.39 -5.45
C LYS A 72 13.82 3.78 -5.39
N ASN A 73 13.19 4.79 -5.99
CA ASN A 73 13.73 6.14 -6.11
C ASN A 73 12.84 7.18 -5.40
N ALA A 74 12.01 6.75 -4.45
CA ALA A 74 11.11 7.63 -3.74
C ALA A 74 11.87 8.39 -2.63
N ASP A 75 11.75 9.72 -2.61
CA ASP A 75 12.30 10.53 -1.52
C ASP A 75 11.51 10.29 -0.21
N GLN A 76 10.21 10.02 -0.34
CA GLN A 76 9.32 9.68 0.77
C GLN A 76 8.19 8.78 0.26
N VAL A 77 7.79 7.81 1.09
CA VAL A 77 6.65 6.92 0.81
C VAL A 77 5.52 7.22 1.78
N PHE A 78 4.30 7.32 1.25
CA PHE A 78 3.05 7.45 1.98
C PHE A 78 2.14 6.26 1.68
N LEU A 79 1.58 5.64 2.71
CA LEU A 79 0.58 4.58 2.62
C LEU A 79 -0.78 5.19 2.96
N ALA A 80 -1.66 5.23 1.97
CA ALA A 80 -2.94 5.91 2.00
C ALA A 80 -4.09 4.97 1.59
N SER A 81 -4.07 3.74 2.11
CA SER A 81 -5.23 2.85 2.11
C SER A 81 -6.33 3.41 3.02
N ASP A 82 -7.54 2.86 2.92
CA ASP A 82 -8.66 3.34 3.73
C ASP A 82 -8.39 3.32 5.23
N PRO A 83 -9.02 4.23 6.00
CA PRO A 83 -8.85 4.33 7.45
C PRO A 83 -9.67 3.26 8.19
N ASP A 84 -9.63 2.02 7.70
CA ASP A 84 -10.28 0.87 8.33
C ASP A 84 -9.27 -0.27 8.57
N ARG A 85 -9.75 -1.36 9.17
CA ARG A 85 -8.90 -2.51 9.50
C ARG A 85 -8.32 -3.18 8.26
N GLU A 86 -9.05 -3.22 7.15
CA GLU A 86 -8.59 -3.85 5.92
C GLU A 86 -7.49 -3.00 5.27
N GLY A 87 -7.71 -1.69 5.19
CA GLY A 87 -6.73 -0.73 4.73
C GLY A 87 -5.44 -0.78 5.55
N GLU A 88 -5.53 -0.94 6.87
CA GLU A 88 -4.35 -1.07 7.72
C GLU A 88 -3.59 -2.37 7.46
N ALA A 89 -4.30 -3.49 7.23
CA ALA A 89 -3.68 -4.75 6.84
C ALA A 89 -2.97 -4.62 5.47
N ILE A 90 -3.59 -3.97 4.49
CA ILE A 90 -2.98 -3.69 3.18
C ILE A 90 -1.70 -2.87 3.34
N ALA A 91 -1.77 -1.76 4.09
CA ALA A 91 -0.61 -0.90 4.35
C ALA A 91 0.51 -1.69 5.03
N TYR A 92 0.19 -2.45 6.07
CA TYR A 92 1.14 -3.29 6.79
C TYR A 92 1.81 -4.32 5.87
N HIS A 93 1.04 -5.04 5.04
CA HIS A 93 1.58 -6.04 4.13
C HIS A 93 2.49 -5.43 3.08
N ILE A 94 2.12 -4.30 2.47
CA ILE A 94 2.97 -3.57 1.53
C ILE A 94 4.25 -3.13 2.23
N ALA A 95 4.13 -2.50 3.41
CA ALA A 95 5.28 -1.99 4.14
C ALA A 95 6.26 -3.09 4.54
N ARG A 96 5.74 -4.23 5.00
CA ARG A 96 6.53 -5.39 5.40
C ARG A 96 7.20 -6.06 4.19
N HIS A 97 6.49 -6.21 3.07
CA HIS A 97 7.02 -6.83 1.85
C HIS A 97 8.19 -6.04 1.25
N PHE A 98 8.10 -4.70 1.25
CA PHE A 98 9.13 -3.83 0.70
C PHE A 98 10.15 -3.35 1.76
N HIS A 99 10.08 -3.85 2.99
CA HIS A 99 10.97 -3.48 4.10
C HIS A 99 10.98 -1.97 4.43
N ILE A 100 9.82 -1.32 4.32
CA ILE A 100 9.65 0.13 4.55
C ILE A 100 8.80 0.46 5.78
N LEU A 101 8.55 -0.52 6.68
CA LEU A 101 7.75 -0.32 7.91
C LEU A 101 8.20 0.88 8.76
N LYS A 102 9.50 1.19 8.79
CA LYS A 102 10.06 2.28 9.59
C LYS A 102 10.18 3.61 8.83
N SER A 103 10.19 3.58 7.50
CA SER A 103 10.45 4.75 6.65
C SER A 103 9.21 5.29 5.95
N ALA A 104 8.20 4.44 5.74
CA ALA A 104 6.91 4.84 5.19
C ALA A 104 6.09 5.61 6.22
N LYS A 105 5.34 6.62 5.75
CA LYS A 105 4.37 7.37 6.56
C LYS A 105 2.96 6.85 6.28
N ARG A 106 2.19 6.61 7.33
CA ARG A 106 0.76 6.30 7.22
C ARG A 106 -0.02 7.62 7.11
N VAL A 107 -0.92 7.71 6.14
CA VAL A 107 -1.81 8.88 5.93
C VAL A 107 -3.23 8.40 5.92
N LEU A 108 -4.12 9.07 6.66
CA LEU A 108 -5.53 8.70 6.78
C LEU A 108 -6.39 9.79 6.13
N PHE A 109 -7.28 9.40 5.23
CA PHE A 109 -8.26 10.30 4.63
C PHE A 109 -9.65 9.78 4.98
N ASN A 110 -10.43 10.57 5.73
CA ASN A 110 -11.85 10.26 5.98
C ASN A 110 -12.73 10.70 4.81
N GLU A 111 -12.23 11.62 3.99
CA GLU A 111 -12.90 12.11 2.80
C GLU A 111 -11.88 12.42 1.70
N ILE A 112 -12.29 12.26 0.44
CA ILE A 112 -11.43 12.47 -0.74
C ILE A 112 -11.83 13.79 -1.43
N THR A 113 -11.81 14.86 -0.66
CA THR A 113 -11.97 16.24 -1.17
C THR A 113 -10.60 16.85 -1.42
N LYS A 114 -10.50 17.85 -2.31
CA LYS A 114 -9.21 18.52 -2.57
C LYS A 114 -8.63 19.13 -1.29
N THR A 115 -9.48 19.75 -0.48
CA THR A 115 -9.08 20.42 0.77
C THR A 115 -8.56 19.42 1.79
N ALA A 116 -9.34 18.37 2.10
CA ALA A 116 -8.91 17.36 3.09
C ALA A 116 -7.63 16.62 2.71
N VAL A 117 -7.38 16.44 1.41
CA VAL A 117 -6.16 15.79 0.91
C VAL A 117 -4.92 16.69 1.02
N LEU A 118 -5.10 18.01 0.96
CA LEU A 118 -3.97 18.96 1.00
C LEU A 118 -3.66 19.45 2.43
N ASP A 119 -4.68 19.53 3.28
CA ASP A 119 -4.56 20.07 4.64
C ASP A 119 -4.33 18.98 5.71
N GLY A 120 -4.66 17.71 5.41
CA GLY A 120 -4.49 16.55 6.30
C GLY A 120 -3.14 15.86 6.17
#